data_AF-A0A450YE27-F1
#
_entry.id   AF-A0A450YE27-F1
#
_cell.length_a   1.000
_cell.length_b   1.000
_cell.length_c   1.000
_cell.angle_alpha   90.00
_cell.angle_beta   90.00
_cell.angle_gamma   90.00
#
_symmetry.space_group_name_H-M   'P 1'
#
loop_
_entity.id
_entity.type
_entity.pdbx_description
1 polymer ?
#
loop_
_entity_poly.entity_id
_entity_poly.type
_entity_poly.pdbx_seq_one_letter_code
_entity_poly.pdbx_strand_id
1 'polypeptide(L)'
;MRNTTTNLEALKEYYGAILHGSADLKTSACCTAGEGLSPRMKAAMGNVNENVLSHFYGCGSPLPPLLEGCAVLDIGCGSGRDAYLAAQLTGPKGSVIGMDMTEEQLKIARDNLAWHMARFGYFRSNVDFRQGYMEDLGALGIADDSIDVVISNCVLNLSFDKRAVFGEIFRVLKPGGELFFSDVFSGRRVPSRFHSDQVLHGECLAGAMYTEDFRRLLRDLGCFDYRVTSSRRIELENPEVERTVGMVDFYSITVRAFKLSNLEDAREDYGQIARYHGAIPDWPHFFDLDDEHRFITGKPVLVCGNTASMLRDTRYGAHFTVEGDRSTHFGPFDVRPPVSTVGEGIPRAGEGESTSAGGCCC
;
A
#
# COMPACT_ATOMS: atom_id res chain seq x y z
N MET A 1 16.12 9.97 22.82
CA MET A 1 17.44 10.57 22.57
C MET A 1 18.56 9.56 22.80
N ARG A 2 19.15 9.36 23.99
CA ARG A 2 20.32 8.45 24.14
C ARG A 2 20.12 7.00 23.66
N ASN A 3 18.93 6.40 23.81
CA ASN A 3 18.64 5.06 23.25
C ASN A 3 18.35 5.05 21.74
N THR A 4 17.89 6.17 21.17
CA THR A 4 17.33 6.20 19.81
C THR A 4 18.45 6.04 18.77
N THR A 5 19.58 6.73 18.96
CA THR A 5 20.76 6.64 18.09
C THR A 5 21.35 5.23 18.11
N THR A 6 21.55 4.65 19.30
CA THR A 6 22.12 3.30 19.45
C THR A 6 21.24 2.22 18.80
N ASN A 7 19.92 2.36 18.86
CA ASN A 7 19.01 1.42 18.18
C ASN A 7 19.03 1.58 16.65
N LEU A 8 19.23 2.79 16.13
CA LEU A 8 19.35 3.04 14.69
C LEU A 8 20.68 2.53 14.13
N GLU A 9 21.77 2.69 14.88
CA GLU A 9 23.07 2.08 14.56
C GLU A 9 22.97 0.55 14.51
N ALA A 10 22.30 -0.07 15.50
CA ALA A 10 22.06 -1.51 15.52
C ALA A 10 21.19 -2.00 14.35
N LEU A 11 20.18 -1.24 13.92
CA LEU A 11 19.41 -1.55 12.71
C LEU A 11 20.27 -1.45 11.44
N LYS A 12 21.12 -0.42 11.35
CA LYS A 12 22.03 -0.25 10.21
C LYS A 12 23.02 -1.41 10.10
N GLU A 13 23.56 -1.87 11.23
CA GLU A 13 24.40 -3.08 11.30
C GLU A 13 23.61 -4.34 10.91
N TYR A 14 22.36 -4.47 11.37
CA TYR A 14 21.52 -5.63 11.06
C TYR A 14 21.25 -5.80 9.55
N TYR A 15 20.79 -4.75 8.86
CA TYR A 15 20.51 -4.80 7.41
C TYR A 15 21.76 -4.62 6.52
N GLY A 16 22.82 -4.00 7.04
CA GLY A 16 24.05 -3.75 6.29
C GLY A 16 25.08 -4.89 6.37
N ALA A 17 25.11 -5.64 7.47
CA ALA A 17 26.18 -6.61 7.75
C ALA A 17 25.72 -7.98 8.28
N ILE A 18 24.55 -8.10 8.93
CA ILE A 18 24.11 -9.36 9.56
C ILE A 18 23.18 -10.17 8.63
N LEU A 19 22.27 -9.52 7.92
CA LEU A 19 21.40 -10.16 6.93
C LEU A 19 22.17 -10.49 5.64
N HIS A 20 22.05 -11.72 5.17
CA HIS A 20 22.69 -12.20 3.94
C HIS A 20 21.70 -12.78 2.91
N GLY A 21 20.47 -13.10 3.32
CA GLY A 21 19.38 -13.38 2.39
C GLY A 21 18.02 -13.52 3.07
N SER A 22 16.96 -13.67 2.29
CA SER A 22 15.59 -13.79 2.82
C SER A 22 15.33 -15.10 3.61
N ALA A 23 16.25 -16.06 3.55
CA ALA A 23 16.22 -17.28 4.36
C ALA A 23 16.63 -17.06 5.84
N ASP A 24 17.21 -15.91 6.17
CA ASP A 24 17.63 -15.56 7.54
C ASP A 24 16.47 -15.01 8.40
N LEU A 25 15.33 -14.73 7.77
CA LEU A 25 14.11 -14.21 8.40
C LEU A 25 13.38 -15.30 9.19
N LYS A 26 12.89 -14.95 10.38
CA LYS A 26 12.28 -15.87 11.36
C LYS A 26 10.76 -15.87 11.34
N THR A 27 10.13 -15.09 10.47
CA THR A 27 8.67 -15.02 10.34
C THR A 27 8.23 -14.94 8.89
N SER A 28 6.97 -15.34 8.61
CA SER A 28 6.36 -15.15 7.29
C SER A 28 5.99 -13.70 6.96
N ALA A 29 6.36 -12.72 7.80
CA ALA A 29 6.07 -11.30 7.58
C ALA A 29 6.60 -10.83 6.21
N CYS A 30 7.82 -11.22 5.87
CA CYS A 30 8.51 -10.89 4.62
C CYS A 30 8.26 -11.90 3.47
N CYS A 31 7.40 -12.90 3.65
CA CYS A 31 7.23 -13.99 2.68
C CYS A 31 5.98 -13.83 1.79
N THR A 32 6.07 -13.05 0.72
CA THR A 32 5.09 -13.07 -0.41
C THR A 32 5.78 -12.98 -1.77
N ALA A 33 6.43 -14.08 -2.20
CA ALA A 33 7.10 -14.14 -3.48
C ALA A 33 6.10 -14.31 -4.66
N GLY A 34 5.60 -13.19 -5.19
CA GLY A 34 5.01 -13.13 -6.54
C GLY A 34 3.48 -13.12 -6.67
N GLU A 35 2.73 -13.13 -5.56
CA GLU A 35 1.29 -12.88 -5.58
C GLU A 35 1.00 -11.41 -5.98
N GLY A 36 -0.09 -11.19 -6.74
CA GLY A 36 -0.54 -9.85 -7.14
C GLY A 36 0.19 -9.14 -8.29
N LEU A 37 1.40 -9.56 -8.69
CA LEU A 37 2.15 -8.89 -9.77
C LEU A 37 1.44 -9.00 -11.13
N SER A 38 1.27 -7.86 -11.82
CA SER A 38 0.72 -7.79 -13.18
C SER A 38 1.63 -8.47 -14.23
N PRO A 39 1.13 -8.80 -15.43
CA PRO A 39 1.96 -9.31 -16.52
C PRO A 39 3.15 -8.39 -16.86
N ARG A 40 2.94 -7.07 -16.93
CA ARG A 40 4.05 -6.11 -17.14
C ARG A 40 5.05 -6.12 -15.98
N MET A 41 4.58 -6.17 -14.74
CA MET A 41 5.46 -6.22 -13.56
C MET A 41 6.29 -7.50 -13.54
N LYS A 42 5.70 -8.65 -13.88
CA LYS A 42 6.42 -9.93 -14.00
C LYS A 42 7.47 -9.90 -15.11
N ALA A 43 7.14 -9.32 -16.27
CA ALA A 43 8.10 -9.16 -17.37
C ALA A 43 9.26 -8.22 -16.98
N ALA A 44 8.97 -7.12 -16.30
CA ALA A 44 9.97 -6.17 -15.83
C ALA A 44 10.85 -6.75 -14.70
N MET A 45 10.30 -7.57 -13.80
CA MET A 45 11.06 -8.32 -12.79
C MET A 45 12.11 -9.24 -13.44
N GLY A 46 11.77 -9.89 -14.56
CA GLY A 46 12.70 -10.71 -15.36
C GLY A 46 13.82 -9.93 -16.07
N ASN A 47 13.87 -8.60 -15.92
CA ASN A 47 14.95 -7.73 -16.39
C ASN A 47 15.75 -7.10 -15.23
N VAL A 48 15.47 -7.44 -13.97
CA VAL A 48 16.28 -7.02 -12.82
C VAL A 48 17.46 -7.98 -12.66
N ASN A 49 18.62 -7.46 -12.30
CA ASN A 49 19.85 -8.24 -12.12
C ASN A 49 19.71 -9.21 -10.94
N GLU A 50 20.16 -10.45 -11.10
CA GLU A 50 20.12 -11.47 -10.05
C GLU A 50 20.82 -11.04 -8.76
N ASN A 51 21.93 -10.29 -8.86
CA ASN A 51 22.65 -9.75 -7.70
C ASN A 51 21.86 -8.66 -6.94
N VAL A 52 20.94 -7.96 -7.60
CA VAL A 52 20.00 -7.06 -6.91
C VAL A 52 18.88 -7.86 -6.24
N LEU A 53 18.35 -8.87 -6.94
CA LEU A 53 17.27 -9.73 -6.44
C LEU A 53 17.68 -10.56 -5.23
N SER A 54 18.92 -11.07 -5.18
CA SER A 54 19.42 -11.91 -4.08
C SER A 54 19.66 -11.15 -2.77
N HIS A 55 19.84 -9.83 -2.83
CA HIS A 55 20.08 -8.95 -1.67
C HIS A 55 18.85 -8.11 -1.29
N PHE A 56 17.65 -8.53 -1.69
CA PHE A 56 16.41 -7.83 -1.36
C PHE A 56 15.72 -8.40 -0.11
N TYR A 57 15.27 -7.52 0.78
CA TYR A 57 14.59 -7.85 2.03
C TYR A 57 13.23 -7.14 2.10
N GLY A 58 12.14 -7.86 1.80
CA GLY A 58 10.77 -7.33 1.81
C GLY A 58 9.78 -8.33 1.21
N CYS A 59 8.48 -8.04 1.31
CA CYS A 59 7.40 -8.89 0.80
C CYS A 59 6.70 -8.25 -0.41
N GLY A 60 6.58 -8.99 -1.53
CA GLY A 60 5.95 -8.48 -2.75
C GLY A 60 6.71 -7.29 -3.37
N SER A 61 5.99 -6.43 -4.07
CA SER A 61 6.47 -5.14 -4.58
C SER A 61 5.28 -4.17 -4.64
N PRO A 62 5.13 -3.22 -3.70
CA PRO A 62 4.00 -2.30 -3.65
C PRO A 62 4.15 -1.19 -4.71
N LEU A 63 3.79 -1.53 -5.94
CA LEU A 63 3.81 -0.62 -7.07
C LEU A 63 2.39 -0.49 -7.63
N PRO A 64 1.77 0.69 -7.56
CA PRO A 64 0.46 0.90 -8.15
C PRO A 64 0.56 0.98 -9.68
N PRO A 65 -0.56 0.80 -10.41
CA PRO A 65 -0.58 1.03 -11.84
C PRO A 65 -0.44 2.53 -12.19
N LEU A 66 -0.30 2.80 -13.50
CA LEU A 66 -0.14 4.15 -14.07
C LEU A 66 1.13 4.87 -13.58
N LEU A 67 2.29 4.23 -13.68
CA LEU A 67 3.58 4.86 -13.35
C LEU A 67 4.25 5.55 -14.54
N GLU A 68 3.78 5.35 -15.78
CA GLU A 68 4.44 5.88 -16.98
C GLU A 68 4.58 7.41 -16.92
N GLY A 69 5.81 7.91 -17.04
CA GLY A 69 6.15 9.33 -16.92
C GLY A 69 6.22 9.90 -15.49
N CYS A 70 5.87 9.12 -14.45
CA CYS A 70 5.88 9.60 -13.07
C CYS A 70 7.30 9.80 -12.51
N ALA A 71 7.42 10.74 -11.57
CA ALA A 71 8.49 10.78 -10.58
C ALA A 71 8.11 9.89 -9.38
N VAL A 72 8.92 8.89 -9.09
CA VAL A 72 8.71 7.91 -8.01
C VAL A 72 9.80 8.04 -6.96
N LEU A 73 9.44 7.97 -5.68
CA LEU A 73 10.37 7.83 -4.57
C LEU A 73 10.20 6.45 -3.93
N ASP A 74 11.28 5.67 -3.89
CA ASP A 74 11.35 4.37 -3.20
C ASP A 74 12.10 4.54 -1.87
N ILE A 75 11.34 4.49 -0.76
CA ILE A 75 11.87 4.67 0.59
C ILE A 75 12.30 3.30 1.13
N GLY A 76 13.58 3.20 1.55
CA GLY A 76 14.20 1.94 1.96
C GLY A 76 14.45 1.01 0.78
N CYS A 77 15.02 1.55 -0.30
CA CYS A 77 15.14 0.83 -1.57
C CYS A 77 16.11 -0.37 -1.51
N GLY A 78 16.94 -0.47 -0.46
CA GLY A 78 17.95 -1.51 -0.31
C GLY A 78 18.85 -1.64 -1.56
N SER A 79 19.01 -2.87 -2.05
CA SER A 79 19.74 -3.20 -3.28
C SER A 79 19.14 -2.61 -4.56
N GLY A 80 17.96 -1.96 -4.48
CA GLY A 80 17.31 -1.25 -5.57
C GLY A 80 16.27 -2.05 -6.36
N ARG A 81 15.82 -3.21 -5.89
CA ARG A 81 14.86 -4.08 -6.62
C ARG A 81 13.60 -3.33 -7.06
N ASP A 82 12.89 -2.71 -6.11
CA ASP A 82 11.62 -2.05 -6.40
C ASP A 82 11.84 -0.71 -7.15
N ALA A 83 12.92 0.03 -6.86
CA ALA A 83 13.39 1.16 -7.68
C ALA A 83 13.68 0.78 -9.16
N TYR A 84 14.36 -0.33 -9.44
CA TYR A 84 14.64 -0.80 -10.81
C TYR A 84 13.40 -1.34 -11.53
N LEU A 85 12.44 -1.87 -10.77
CA LEU A 85 11.13 -2.24 -11.31
C LEU A 85 10.31 -0.98 -11.66
N ALA A 86 10.27 0.00 -10.76
CA ALA A 86 9.68 1.32 -11.01
C ALA A 86 10.32 2.00 -12.22
N ALA A 87 11.64 1.92 -12.39
CA ALA A 87 12.37 2.52 -13.51
C ALA A 87 11.90 2.05 -14.89
N GLN A 88 11.53 0.77 -15.00
CA GLN A 88 10.96 0.21 -16.23
C GLN A 88 9.49 0.60 -16.43
N LEU A 89 8.72 0.66 -15.34
CA LEU A 89 7.29 0.99 -15.37
C LEU A 89 7.03 2.49 -15.61
N THR A 90 7.92 3.36 -15.13
CA THR A 90 7.90 4.81 -15.40
C THR A 90 8.44 5.16 -16.78
N GLY A 91 9.30 4.32 -17.35
CA GLY A 91 9.87 4.51 -18.67
C GLY A 91 10.93 5.62 -18.73
N PRO A 92 11.56 5.84 -19.90
CA PRO A 92 12.69 6.78 -20.06
C PRO A 92 12.30 8.27 -19.94
N LYS A 93 11.01 8.58 -19.72
CA LYS A 93 10.50 9.93 -19.46
C LYS A 93 10.16 10.18 -17.98
N GLY A 94 9.98 9.13 -17.19
CA GLY A 94 9.79 9.24 -15.75
C GLY A 94 11.12 9.36 -15.03
N SER A 95 11.06 9.33 -13.70
CA SER A 95 12.24 9.32 -12.84
C SER A 95 11.98 8.53 -11.56
N VAL A 96 13.03 7.95 -10.99
CA VAL A 96 12.99 7.21 -9.74
C VAL A 96 14.12 7.68 -8.84
N ILE A 97 13.80 8.00 -7.60
CA ILE A 97 14.78 8.19 -6.53
C ILE A 97 14.64 6.99 -5.59
N GLY A 98 15.68 6.17 -5.46
CA GLY A 98 15.79 5.20 -4.38
C GLY A 98 16.57 5.82 -3.22
N MET A 99 16.08 5.70 -1.99
CA MET A 99 16.83 6.11 -0.80
C MET A 99 16.94 5.01 0.24
N ASP A 100 18.10 4.96 0.91
CA ASP A 100 18.38 4.02 2.01
C ASP A 100 19.39 4.64 3.00
N MET A 101 19.47 4.12 4.22
CA MET A 101 20.45 4.53 5.22
C MET A 101 21.77 3.74 5.14
N THR A 102 21.74 2.55 4.55
CA THR A 102 22.89 1.65 4.38
C THR A 102 23.64 1.97 3.07
N GLU A 103 24.96 2.20 3.16
CA GLU A 103 25.77 2.44 1.95
C GLU A 103 26.09 1.12 1.25
N GLU A 104 26.12 0.04 2.01
CA GLU A 104 26.38 -1.33 1.59
C GLU A 104 25.34 -1.79 0.54
N GLN A 105 24.05 -1.54 0.82
CA GLN A 105 22.95 -1.83 -0.11
C GLN A 105 22.93 -0.87 -1.31
N LEU A 106 23.11 0.44 -1.07
CA LEU A 106 23.16 1.44 -2.14
C LEU A 106 24.33 1.22 -3.08
N LYS A 107 25.45 0.67 -2.61
CA LYS A 107 26.57 0.26 -3.44
C LYS A 107 26.16 -0.86 -4.40
N ILE A 108 25.45 -1.89 -3.91
CA ILE A 108 24.91 -2.96 -4.77
C ILE A 108 23.99 -2.37 -5.84
N ALA A 109 23.11 -1.45 -5.44
CA ALA A 109 22.22 -0.75 -6.37
C ALA A 109 23.02 0.00 -7.45
N ARG A 110 23.92 0.92 -7.04
CA ARG A 110 24.71 1.78 -7.92
C ARG A 110 25.64 1.00 -8.86
N ASP A 111 26.31 -0.05 -8.37
CA ASP A 111 27.20 -0.90 -9.19
C ASP A 111 26.44 -1.59 -10.33
N ASN A 112 25.15 -1.90 -10.13
CA ASN A 112 24.30 -2.54 -11.13
C ASN A 112 23.56 -1.56 -12.06
N LEU A 113 23.74 -0.25 -11.90
CA LEU A 113 22.98 0.78 -12.63
C LEU A 113 23.22 0.72 -14.15
N ALA A 114 24.49 0.66 -14.56
CA ALA A 114 24.85 0.60 -15.98
C ALA A 114 24.30 -0.65 -16.68
N TRP A 115 24.27 -1.79 -15.98
CA TRP A 115 23.70 -3.04 -16.48
C TRP A 115 22.19 -2.90 -16.71
N HIS A 116 21.46 -2.34 -15.74
CA HIS A 116 20.01 -2.12 -15.86
C HIS A 116 19.67 -1.14 -16.98
N MET A 117 20.36 0.00 -17.08
CA MET A 117 20.09 0.96 -18.15
C MET A 117 20.35 0.36 -19.54
N ALA A 118 21.42 -0.44 -19.70
CA ALA A 118 21.65 -1.20 -20.93
C ALA A 118 20.55 -2.24 -21.20
N ARG A 119 20.11 -2.98 -20.16
CA ARG A 119 19.04 -3.99 -20.26
C ARG A 119 17.67 -3.37 -20.63
N PHE A 120 17.40 -2.16 -20.16
CA PHE A 120 16.15 -1.43 -20.45
C PHE A 120 16.21 -0.64 -21.77
N GLY A 121 17.40 -0.52 -22.38
CA GLY A 121 17.63 0.25 -23.60
C GLY A 121 17.67 1.77 -23.38
N TYR A 122 18.02 2.23 -22.19
CA TYR A 122 18.01 3.65 -21.81
C TYR A 122 19.40 4.28 -21.95
N PHE A 123 19.50 5.33 -22.77
CA PHE A 123 20.76 6.09 -22.98
C PHE A 123 21.17 6.98 -21.81
N ARG A 124 20.24 7.27 -20.89
CA ARG A 124 20.46 8.05 -19.67
C ARG A 124 19.77 7.32 -18.52
N SER A 125 20.36 7.39 -17.33
CA SER A 125 19.67 6.89 -16.14
C SER A 125 18.39 7.68 -15.88
N ASN A 126 17.30 6.98 -15.63
CA ASN A 126 16.11 7.53 -14.98
C ASN A 126 16.05 7.18 -13.49
N VAL A 127 17.11 6.59 -12.92
CA VAL A 127 17.22 6.22 -11.50
C VAL A 127 18.38 6.98 -10.84
N ASP A 128 18.13 7.48 -9.64
CA ASP A 128 19.10 8.11 -8.74
C ASP A 128 19.04 7.45 -7.35
N PHE A 129 20.19 7.21 -6.72
CA PHE A 129 20.28 6.44 -5.46
C PHE A 129 20.95 7.29 -4.37
N ARG A 130 20.19 7.70 -3.36
CA ARG A 130 20.61 8.68 -2.32
C ARG A 130 20.74 8.03 -0.95
N GLN A 131 21.84 8.29 -0.25
CA GLN A 131 22.01 7.84 1.13
C GLN A 131 21.42 8.86 2.10
N GLY A 132 20.51 8.44 2.97
CA GLY A 132 19.90 9.32 3.97
C GLY A 132 18.89 8.63 4.88
N TYR A 133 18.15 9.45 5.63
CA TYR A 133 17.11 9.02 6.56
C TYR A 133 15.74 9.47 6.03
N MET A 134 14.72 8.62 6.18
CA MET A 134 13.36 8.90 5.70
C MET A 134 12.65 10.00 6.51
N GLU A 135 13.18 10.34 7.68
CA GLU A 135 12.78 11.45 8.54
C GLU A 135 13.20 12.83 8.00
N ASP A 136 14.12 12.91 7.01
CA ASP A 136 14.62 14.16 6.43
C ASP A 136 14.95 13.98 4.93
N LEU A 137 13.90 13.95 4.10
CA LEU A 137 14.01 13.94 2.64
C LEU A 137 14.50 15.29 2.09
N GLY A 138 14.37 16.36 2.89
CA GLY A 138 14.90 17.69 2.59
C GLY A 138 16.43 17.70 2.48
N ALA A 139 17.13 17.05 3.42
CA ALA A 139 18.58 16.84 3.37
C ALA A 139 19.04 16.04 2.15
N LEU A 140 18.17 15.19 1.59
CA LEU A 140 18.41 14.47 0.33
C LEU A 140 18.13 15.30 -0.92
N GLY A 141 17.76 16.58 -0.79
CA GLY A 141 17.41 17.46 -1.90
C GLY A 141 16.12 17.05 -2.62
N ILE A 142 15.16 16.47 -1.90
CA ILE A 142 13.83 16.14 -2.43
C ILE A 142 12.87 17.29 -2.07
N ALA A 143 12.46 18.03 -3.09
CA ALA A 143 11.66 19.24 -2.96
C ALA A 143 10.19 18.92 -2.62
N ASP A 144 9.50 19.92 -2.05
CA ASP A 144 8.05 19.93 -1.87
C ASP A 144 7.35 19.71 -3.22
N ASP A 145 6.21 19.01 -3.21
CA ASP A 145 5.35 18.81 -4.40
C ASP A 145 6.12 18.32 -5.65
N SER A 146 7.10 17.43 -5.49
CA SER A 146 7.99 16.97 -6.57
C SER A 146 7.78 15.52 -7.00
N ILE A 147 7.16 14.69 -6.15
CA ILE A 147 6.98 13.24 -6.37
C ILE A 147 5.52 12.93 -6.71
N ASP A 148 5.26 12.11 -7.74
CA ASP A 148 3.92 11.66 -8.10
C ASP A 148 3.48 10.45 -7.27
N VAL A 149 4.41 9.52 -7.02
CA VAL A 149 4.16 8.30 -6.23
C VAL A 149 5.32 8.03 -5.26
N VAL A 150 5.01 7.87 -3.97
CA VAL A 150 5.94 7.35 -2.97
C VAL A 150 5.62 5.88 -2.73
N ILE A 151 6.63 5.01 -2.81
CA ILE A 151 6.54 3.60 -2.48
C ILE A 151 7.47 3.24 -1.32
N SER A 152 7.15 2.16 -0.63
CA SER A 152 7.93 1.60 0.47
C SER A 152 7.51 0.17 0.72
N ASN A 153 8.44 -0.70 1.09
CA ASN A 153 8.17 -2.10 1.42
C ASN A 153 8.79 -2.46 2.78
N CYS A 154 7.96 -2.57 3.82
CA CYS A 154 8.33 -3.02 5.16
C CYS A 154 9.44 -2.24 5.89
N VAL A 155 9.65 -0.96 5.56
CA VAL A 155 10.69 -0.14 6.22
C VAL A 155 10.14 0.99 7.11
N LEU A 156 8.91 1.49 6.92
CA LEU A 156 8.41 2.66 7.68
C LEU A 156 8.25 2.33 9.18
N ASN A 157 7.99 1.06 9.50
CA ASN A 157 7.97 0.57 10.86
C ASN A 157 9.32 0.65 11.60
N LEU A 158 10.45 0.66 10.89
CA LEU A 158 11.79 0.79 11.48
C LEU A 158 12.06 2.20 12.02
N SER A 159 11.28 3.20 11.60
CA SER A 159 11.40 4.58 12.11
C SER A 159 10.94 4.70 13.56
N PHE A 160 11.73 5.41 14.36
CA PHE A 160 11.34 5.86 15.70
C PHE A 160 10.52 7.15 15.70
N ASP A 161 10.55 7.94 14.63
CA ASP A 161 9.72 9.15 14.45
C ASP A 161 8.87 9.05 13.17
N LYS A 162 7.87 8.17 13.26
CA LYS A 162 6.89 7.96 12.20
C LYS A 162 6.15 9.25 11.81
N ARG A 163 6.02 10.23 12.71
CA ARG A 163 5.39 11.52 12.36
C ARG A 163 6.28 12.36 11.46
N ALA A 164 7.60 12.38 11.68
CA ALA A 164 8.55 12.99 10.75
C ALA A 164 8.48 12.30 9.37
N VAL A 165 8.55 10.96 9.32
CA VAL A 165 8.51 10.19 8.07
C VAL A 165 7.25 10.46 7.25
N PHE A 166 6.06 10.27 7.84
CA PHE A 166 4.82 10.55 7.09
C PHE A 166 4.66 12.05 6.77
N GLY A 167 5.15 12.95 7.62
CA GLY A 167 5.19 14.39 7.32
C GLY A 167 6.02 14.71 6.07
N GLU A 168 7.23 14.15 5.97
CA GLU A 168 8.09 14.29 4.79
C GLU A 168 7.46 13.66 3.53
N ILE A 169 6.85 12.49 3.64
CA ILE A 169 6.11 11.85 2.53
C ILE A 169 5.02 12.79 1.98
N PHE A 170 4.17 13.36 2.85
CA PHE A 170 3.13 14.29 2.42
C PHE A 170 3.68 15.67 2.01
N ARG A 171 4.89 16.07 2.42
CA ARG A 171 5.58 17.26 1.88
C ARG A 171 6.01 17.03 0.43
N VAL A 172 6.72 15.94 0.14
CA VAL A 172 7.32 15.68 -1.19
C VAL A 172 6.32 15.24 -2.24
N LEU A 173 5.20 14.60 -1.86
CA LEU A 173 4.11 14.27 -2.77
C LEU A 173 3.50 15.53 -3.40
N LYS A 174 3.25 15.51 -4.70
CA LYS A 174 2.43 16.50 -5.43
C LYS A 174 0.96 16.49 -4.96
N PRO A 175 0.20 17.56 -5.17
CA PRO A 175 -1.26 17.50 -5.11
C PRO A 175 -1.80 16.42 -6.06
N GLY A 176 -2.66 15.53 -5.56
CA GLY A 176 -3.14 14.34 -6.29
C GLY A 176 -2.13 13.19 -6.37
N GLY A 177 -0.94 13.35 -5.80
CA GLY A 177 0.07 12.30 -5.66
C GLY A 177 -0.31 11.24 -4.63
N GLU A 178 0.36 10.09 -4.67
CA GLU A 178 -0.01 8.89 -3.92
C GLU A 178 1.15 8.30 -3.12
N LEU A 179 0.93 8.04 -1.83
CA LEU A 179 1.70 7.06 -1.06
C LEU A 179 1.06 5.67 -1.30
N PHE A 180 1.85 4.70 -1.75
CA PHE A 180 1.42 3.30 -1.95
C PHE A 180 2.47 2.35 -1.36
N PHE A 181 2.18 1.72 -0.23
CA PHE A 181 3.18 0.96 0.52
C PHE A 181 2.59 -0.30 1.15
N SER A 182 3.44 -1.31 1.36
CA SER A 182 3.12 -2.49 2.18
C SER A 182 3.96 -2.46 3.44
N ASP A 183 3.35 -2.70 4.61
CA ASP A 183 4.07 -2.82 5.88
C ASP A 183 3.28 -3.69 6.88
N VAL A 184 3.89 -3.98 8.03
CA VAL A 184 3.30 -4.72 9.14
C VAL A 184 2.42 -3.80 9.99
N PHE A 185 1.14 -4.15 10.13
CA PHE A 185 0.23 -3.50 11.06
C PHE A 185 -0.12 -4.44 12.21
N SER A 186 -0.46 -3.86 13.35
CA SER A 186 -0.91 -4.61 14.52
C SER A 186 -2.40 -4.37 14.79
N GLY A 187 -3.12 -5.41 15.20
CA GLY A 187 -4.52 -5.28 15.63
C GLY A 187 -4.68 -4.55 16.98
N ARG A 188 -3.58 -4.36 17.70
CA ARG A 188 -3.50 -3.76 19.05
C ARG A 188 -2.13 -3.09 19.22
N ARG A 189 -2.06 -2.04 20.05
CA ARG A 189 -0.80 -1.35 20.37
C ARG A 189 0.28 -2.32 20.85
N VAL A 190 1.38 -2.37 20.10
CA VAL A 190 2.58 -3.14 20.45
C VAL A 190 3.23 -2.55 21.71
N PRO A 191 3.46 -3.35 22.77
CA PRO A 191 4.17 -2.90 23.96
C PRO A 191 5.58 -2.37 23.67
N SER A 192 5.88 -1.14 24.10
CA SER A 192 7.17 -0.45 23.84
C SER A 192 8.42 -1.22 24.33
N ARG A 193 8.26 -2.12 25.31
CA ARG A 193 9.33 -3.05 25.75
C ARG A 193 9.85 -3.97 24.65
N PHE A 194 9.12 -4.15 23.55
CA PHE A 194 9.59 -4.94 22.40
C PHE A 194 10.53 -4.14 21.48
N HIS A 195 10.59 -2.81 21.56
CA HIS A 195 11.55 -2.01 20.77
C HIS A 195 13.02 -2.23 21.17
N SER A 196 13.28 -2.85 22.33
CA SER A 196 14.63 -3.28 22.75
C SER A 196 14.97 -4.71 22.35
N ASP A 197 14.03 -5.46 21.77
CA ASP A 197 14.28 -6.79 21.23
C ASP A 197 14.71 -6.65 19.76
N GLN A 198 15.96 -7.01 19.47
CA GLN A 198 16.54 -6.88 18.13
C GLN A 198 15.85 -7.75 17.08
N VAL A 199 15.32 -8.91 17.47
CA VAL A 199 14.61 -9.81 16.54
C VAL A 199 13.23 -9.24 16.23
N LEU A 200 12.46 -8.84 17.25
CA LEU A 200 11.15 -8.23 17.02
C LEU A 200 11.25 -6.90 16.26
N HIS A 201 12.34 -6.14 16.43
CA HIS A 201 12.56 -4.90 15.70
C HIS A 201 13.02 -5.12 14.25
N GLY A 202 13.95 -6.05 14.00
CA GLY A 202 14.42 -6.42 12.66
C GLY A 202 13.38 -7.15 11.79
N GLU A 203 12.40 -7.80 12.40
CA GLU A 203 11.23 -8.40 11.71
C GLU A 203 10.05 -7.39 11.57
N CYS A 204 10.29 -6.10 11.82
CA CYS A 204 9.31 -5.00 11.81
C CYS A 204 8.11 -5.13 12.78
N LEU A 205 7.99 -6.23 13.53
CA LEU A 205 6.92 -6.51 14.48
C LEU A 205 6.88 -5.50 15.64
N ALA A 206 8.03 -5.17 16.22
CA ALA A 206 8.10 -4.25 17.35
C ALA A 206 7.70 -2.82 16.96
N GLY A 207 7.96 -2.41 15.71
CA GLY A 207 7.61 -1.11 15.17
C GLY A 207 6.17 -0.99 14.67
N ALA A 208 5.48 -2.12 14.47
CA ALA A 208 4.19 -2.24 13.78
C ALA A 208 3.09 -1.35 14.39
N MET A 209 2.64 -0.37 13.61
CA MET A 209 1.57 0.55 14.04
C MET A 209 0.24 -0.18 14.27
N TYR A 210 -0.44 0.18 15.36
CA TYR A 210 -1.86 -0.13 15.50
C TYR A 210 -2.64 0.65 14.43
N THR A 211 -3.46 -0.04 13.64
CA THR A 211 -4.18 0.53 12.49
C THR A 211 -4.90 1.85 12.80
N GLU A 212 -5.55 1.96 13.96
CA GLU A 212 -6.23 3.18 14.36
C GLU A 212 -5.31 4.32 14.80
N ASP A 213 -4.10 4.02 15.29
CA ASP A 213 -3.09 5.05 15.58
C ASP A 213 -2.44 5.56 14.29
N PHE A 214 -2.25 4.68 13.29
CA PHE A 214 -1.88 5.09 11.93
C PHE A 214 -2.94 5.99 11.29
N ARG A 215 -4.23 5.62 11.38
CA ARG A 215 -5.34 6.46 10.89
C ARG A 215 -5.35 7.85 11.54
N ARG A 216 -5.13 7.92 12.85
CA ARG A 216 -5.01 9.19 13.59
C ARG A 216 -3.80 10.00 13.12
N LEU A 217 -2.66 9.35 12.92
CA LEU A 217 -1.44 10.00 12.45
C LEU A 217 -1.63 10.64 11.06
N LEU A 218 -2.19 9.90 10.10
CA LEU A 218 -2.47 10.43 8.75
C LEU A 218 -3.44 11.61 8.79
N ARG A 219 -4.52 11.50 9.57
CA ARG A 219 -5.50 12.57 9.74
C ARG A 219 -4.88 13.83 10.34
N ASP A 220 -4.01 13.68 11.35
CA ASP A 220 -3.29 14.79 11.95
C ASP A 220 -2.24 15.44 11.00
N LEU A 221 -1.93 14.78 9.88
CA LEU A 221 -1.10 15.30 8.77
C LEU A 221 -1.94 15.79 7.58
N GLY A 222 -3.28 15.84 7.71
CA GLY A 222 -4.20 16.30 6.67
C GLY A 222 -4.64 15.26 5.64
N CYS A 223 -4.31 13.97 5.83
CA CYS A 223 -4.81 12.88 5.02
C CYS A 223 -5.96 12.16 5.75
N PHE A 224 -7.20 12.48 5.39
CA PHE A 224 -8.40 12.04 6.11
C PHE A 224 -8.88 10.62 5.73
N ASP A 225 -8.54 10.15 4.52
CA ASP A 225 -8.99 8.87 3.96
C ASP A 225 -7.83 8.13 3.27
N TYR A 226 -7.38 7.03 3.87
CA TYR A 226 -6.50 6.05 3.25
C TYR A 226 -7.30 4.78 2.98
N ARG A 227 -6.89 4.03 1.94
CA ARG A 227 -7.54 2.76 1.57
C ARG A 227 -6.61 1.58 1.74
N VAL A 228 -7.18 0.43 2.04
CA VAL A 228 -6.48 -0.87 2.07
C VAL A 228 -6.69 -1.54 0.71
N THR A 229 -5.62 -1.99 0.05
CA THR A 229 -5.75 -2.72 -1.22
C THR A 229 -5.61 -4.22 -1.03
N SER A 230 -4.95 -4.65 0.04
CA SER A 230 -4.84 -6.04 0.46
C SER A 230 -4.48 -6.13 1.94
N SER A 231 -4.96 -7.16 2.62
CA SER A 231 -4.63 -7.46 4.01
C SER A 231 -4.51 -8.97 4.21
N ARG A 232 -3.41 -9.41 4.83
CA ARG A 232 -3.12 -10.82 5.19
C ARG A 232 -2.71 -10.87 6.65
N ARG A 233 -3.28 -11.80 7.43
CA ARG A 233 -2.76 -12.12 8.78
C ARG A 233 -1.37 -12.73 8.66
N ILE A 234 -0.43 -12.27 9.47
CA ILE A 234 0.92 -12.86 9.58
C ILE A 234 0.87 -13.96 10.63
N GLU A 235 1.42 -15.13 10.29
CA GLU A 235 1.54 -16.26 11.20
C GLU A 235 2.94 -16.24 11.84
N LEU A 236 2.97 -16.37 13.17
CA LEU A 236 4.18 -16.35 13.98
C LEU A 236 4.69 -17.78 14.14
N GLU A 237 5.52 -18.22 13.20
CA GLU A 237 6.05 -19.59 13.15
C GLU A 237 7.05 -19.91 14.28
N ASN A 238 7.51 -18.90 15.01
CA ASN A 238 8.42 -19.03 16.15
C ASN A 238 7.63 -18.98 17.50
N PRO A 239 7.54 -20.10 18.25
CA PRO A 239 6.81 -20.14 19.53
C PRO A 239 7.38 -19.28 20.65
N GLU A 240 8.62 -18.82 20.55
CA GLU A 240 9.21 -17.85 21.49
C GLU A 240 8.78 -16.42 21.18
N VAL A 241 8.72 -16.06 19.90
CA VAL A 241 8.14 -14.79 19.43
C VAL A 241 6.67 -14.73 19.83
N GLU A 242 5.88 -15.76 19.51
CA GLU A 242 4.45 -15.84 19.85
C GLU A 242 4.20 -15.65 21.35
N ARG A 243 4.92 -16.40 22.20
CA ARG A 243 4.83 -16.27 23.67
C ARG A 243 5.22 -14.88 24.18
N THR A 244 6.18 -14.23 23.51
CA THR A 244 6.68 -12.91 23.89
C THR A 244 5.69 -11.81 23.54
N VAL A 245 5.15 -11.81 22.31
CA VAL A 245 4.15 -10.81 21.87
C VAL A 245 2.79 -11.02 22.53
N GLY A 246 2.44 -12.28 22.85
CA GLY A 246 1.20 -12.64 23.52
C GLY A 246 -0.03 -12.41 22.64
N MET A 247 -0.88 -11.46 23.03
CA MET A 247 -2.20 -11.23 22.40
C MET A 247 -2.16 -10.17 21.28
N VAL A 248 -1.01 -9.94 20.65
CA VAL A 248 -0.87 -8.96 19.56
C VAL A 248 -0.95 -9.69 18.21
N ASP A 249 -2.04 -9.45 17.50
CA ASP A 249 -2.24 -9.90 16.12
C ASP A 249 -1.45 -9.00 15.16
N PHE A 250 -0.79 -9.60 14.15
CA PHE A 250 -0.07 -8.88 13.09
C PHE A 250 -0.65 -9.16 11.70
N TYR A 251 -0.55 -8.16 10.82
CA TYR A 251 -1.09 -8.18 9.47
C TYR A 251 -0.10 -7.53 8.50
N SER A 252 0.12 -8.13 7.34
CA SER A 252 0.73 -7.45 6.20
C SER A 252 -0.41 -6.71 5.49
N ILE A 253 -0.35 -5.38 5.43
CA ILE A 253 -1.38 -4.56 4.81
C ILE A 253 -0.72 -3.68 3.75
N THR A 254 -1.29 -3.69 2.54
CA THR A 254 -0.96 -2.71 1.50
C THR A 254 -1.94 -1.56 1.58
N VAL A 255 -1.40 -0.36 1.77
CA VAL A 255 -2.14 0.89 1.95
C VAL A 255 -1.86 1.83 0.79
N ARG A 256 -2.91 2.51 0.33
CA ARG A 256 -2.81 3.69 -0.52
C ARG A 256 -3.39 4.92 0.15
N ALA A 257 -2.72 6.06 0.02
CA ALA A 257 -3.17 7.34 0.56
C ALA A 257 -2.83 8.47 -0.42
N PHE A 258 -3.81 9.31 -0.74
CA PHE A 258 -3.64 10.40 -1.71
C PHE A 258 -3.47 11.76 -1.01
N LYS A 259 -2.59 12.62 -1.54
CA LYS A 259 -2.46 14.02 -1.11
C LYS A 259 -3.55 14.85 -1.78
N LEU A 260 -4.76 14.79 -1.23
CA LEU A 260 -5.94 15.51 -1.71
C LEU A 260 -6.55 16.34 -0.59
N SER A 261 -6.69 17.65 -0.82
CA SER A 261 -7.22 18.61 0.17
C SER A 261 -8.74 18.59 0.33
N ASN A 262 -9.45 17.81 -0.50
CA ASN A 262 -10.91 17.68 -0.51
C ASN A 262 -11.40 16.32 0.05
N LEU A 263 -10.54 15.56 0.73
CA LEU A 263 -10.95 14.34 1.43
C LEU A 263 -11.55 14.70 2.80
N GLU A 264 -12.65 14.04 3.13
CA GLU A 264 -13.37 14.16 4.40
C GLU A 264 -13.07 12.92 5.27
N ASP A 265 -13.27 13.01 6.60
CA ASP A 265 -12.99 11.89 7.52
C ASP A 265 -14.12 10.84 7.57
N ALA A 266 -15.19 11.09 6.83
CA ALA A 266 -16.31 10.20 6.58
C ALA A 266 -16.58 10.05 5.07
N ARG A 267 -17.34 9.02 4.70
CA ARG A 267 -17.79 8.81 3.32
C ARG A 267 -19.12 9.55 3.14
N GLU A 268 -19.07 10.74 2.55
CA GLU A 268 -20.27 11.57 2.30
C GLU A 268 -20.83 11.36 0.89
N ASP A 269 -22.15 11.44 0.74
CA ASP A 269 -22.87 11.29 -0.52
C ASP A 269 -23.19 12.64 -1.16
N TYR A 270 -22.84 12.74 -2.43
CA TYR A 270 -23.08 13.89 -3.31
C TYR A 270 -23.76 13.47 -4.63
N GLY A 271 -24.29 12.23 -4.70
CA GLY A 271 -24.93 11.68 -5.90
C GLY A 271 -23.97 11.41 -7.05
N GLN A 272 -22.66 11.35 -6.78
CA GLN A 272 -21.63 11.24 -7.82
C GLN A 272 -21.53 9.82 -8.38
N ILE A 273 -21.30 9.70 -9.70
CA ILE A 273 -21.21 8.42 -10.40
C ILE A 273 -19.86 8.31 -11.09
N ALA A 274 -19.09 7.27 -10.78
CA ALA A 274 -17.85 6.94 -11.46
C ALA A 274 -18.06 5.86 -12.52
N ARG A 275 -17.37 5.99 -13.66
CA ARG A 275 -17.36 5.00 -14.75
C ARG A 275 -15.93 4.77 -15.20
N TYR A 276 -15.46 3.52 -15.09
CA TYR A 276 -14.13 3.12 -15.56
C TYR A 276 -14.12 2.90 -17.09
N HIS A 277 -13.07 3.37 -17.77
CA HIS A 277 -12.94 3.28 -19.23
C HIS A 277 -12.25 2.02 -19.76
N GLY A 278 -11.71 1.15 -18.90
CA GLY A 278 -10.92 -0.01 -19.36
C GLY A 278 -9.54 0.36 -19.91
N ALA A 279 -9.08 1.59 -19.65
CA ALA A 279 -7.91 2.19 -20.28
C ALA A 279 -6.61 2.07 -19.46
N ILE A 280 -6.62 1.44 -18.29
CA ILE A 280 -5.40 1.18 -17.51
C ILE A 280 -4.73 -0.08 -18.08
N PRO A 281 -3.45 -0.03 -18.54
CA PRO A 281 -2.77 -1.19 -19.10
C PRO A 281 -2.67 -2.34 -18.10
N ASP A 282 -2.96 -3.56 -18.54
CA ASP A 282 -3.16 -4.80 -17.75
C ASP A 282 -4.53 -4.94 -17.03
N TRP A 283 -5.36 -3.88 -16.96
CA TRP A 283 -6.68 -3.89 -16.32
C TRP A 283 -7.85 -3.52 -17.27
N PRO A 284 -8.04 -4.20 -18.43
CA PRO A 284 -9.03 -3.79 -19.43
C PRO A 284 -10.50 -4.05 -19.04
N HIS A 285 -10.75 -4.92 -18.05
CA HIS A 285 -12.11 -5.38 -17.70
C HIS A 285 -12.62 -4.85 -16.36
N PHE A 286 -11.73 -4.66 -15.40
CA PHE A 286 -12.03 -4.05 -14.12
C PHE A 286 -10.76 -3.42 -13.53
N PHE A 287 -10.95 -2.41 -12.68
CA PHE A 287 -9.91 -1.83 -11.83
C PHE A 287 -10.40 -1.82 -10.39
N ASP A 288 -9.53 -2.27 -9.47
CA ASP A 288 -9.77 -2.21 -8.03
C ASP A 288 -9.03 -0.99 -7.47
N LEU A 289 -9.78 -0.01 -6.96
CA LEU A 289 -9.18 1.12 -6.25
C LEU A 289 -8.67 0.65 -4.88
N ASP A 290 -9.42 -0.23 -4.22
CA ASP A 290 -9.13 -0.79 -2.92
C ASP A 290 -9.89 -2.12 -2.75
N ASP A 291 -9.84 -2.72 -1.57
CA ASP A 291 -10.50 -4.00 -1.27
C ASP A 291 -12.04 -3.93 -1.25
N GLU A 292 -12.63 -2.73 -1.29
CA GLU A 292 -14.08 -2.51 -1.33
C GLU A 292 -14.59 -2.02 -2.70
N HIS A 293 -13.78 -1.30 -3.49
CA HIS A 293 -14.20 -0.57 -4.69
C HIS A 293 -13.65 -1.18 -6.00
N ARG A 294 -14.39 -2.16 -6.55
CA ARG A 294 -14.18 -2.72 -7.91
C ARG A 294 -15.02 -1.99 -8.97
N PHE A 295 -14.34 -1.37 -9.94
CA PHE A 295 -14.98 -0.72 -11.09
C PHE A 295 -14.89 -1.59 -12.35
N ILE A 296 -16.03 -2.06 -12.86
CA ILE A 296 -16.09 -2.81 -14.12
C ILE A 296 -16.13 -1.84 -15.30
N THR A 297 -15.35 -2.12 -16.35
CA THR A 297 -15.27 -1.29 -17.56
C THR A 297 -16.65 -0.97 -18.14
N GLY A 298 -16.93 0.32 -18.37
CA GLY A 298 -18.19 0.84 -18.90
C GLY A 298 -19.37 0.89 -17.91
N LYS A 299 -19.31 0.13 -16.80
CA LYS A 299 -20.37 0.09 -15.79
C LYS A 299 -20.31 1.35 -14.91
N PRO A 300 -21.42 2.10 -14.76
CA PRO A 300 -21.50 3.19 -13.81
C PRO A 300 -21.63 2.64 -12.38
N VAL A 301 -20.99 3.30 -11.43
CA VAL A 301 -20.99 2.96 -10.00
C VAL A 301 -21.19 4.25 -9.21
N LEU A 302 -22.19 4.27 -8.31
CA LEU A 302 -22.37 5.39 -7.37
C LEU A 302 -21.19 5.40 -6.38
N VAL A 303 -20.63 6.57 -6.08
CA VAL A 303 -19.44 6.72 -5.24
C VAL A 303 -19.57 7.88 -4.25
N CYS A 304 -18.97 7.74 -3.07
CA CYS A 304 -18.84 8.84 -2.11
C CYS A 304 -17.91 9.94 -2.62
N GLY A 305 -18.00 11.13 -2.03
CA GLY A 305 -17.21 12.30 -2.40
C GLY A 305 -15.70 12.04 -2.40
N ASN A 306 -15.18 11.26 -1.44
CA ASN A 306 -13.76 10.91 -1.37
C ASN A 306 -13.33 10.01 -2.54
N THR A 307 -14.07 8.93 -2.80
CA THR A 307 -13.78 8.02 -3.93
C THR A 307 -13.88 8.77 -5.26
N ALA A 308 -14.87 9.67 -5.41
CA ALA A 308 -14.98 10.54 -6.58
C ALA A 308 -13.75 11.44 -6.77
N SER A 309 -13.23 12.05 -5.70
CA SER A 309 -12.00 12.84 -5.74
C SER A 309 -10.75 12.01 -6.05
N MET A 310 -10.60 10.82 -5.43
CA MET A 310 -9.48 9.91 -5.73
C MET A 310 -9.44 9.49 -7.20
N LEU A 311 -10.61 9.28 -7.82
CA LEU A 311 -10.72 8.88 -9.22
C LEU A 311 -10.60 10.03 -10.22
N ARG A 312 -10.97 11.25 -9.85
CA ARG A 312 -10.99 12.43 -10.75
C ARG A 312 -9.76 13.32 -10.60
N ASP A 313 -9.33 13.58 -9.36
CA ASP A 313 -8.38 14.64 -9.00
C ASP A 313 -6.93 14.11 -8.87
N THR A 314 -6.66 12.93 -9.44
CA THR A 314 -5.36 12.23 -9.43
C THR A 314 -5.01 11.74 -10.83
N ARG A 315 -3.86 11.05 -11.00
CA ARG A 315 -3.49 10.41 -12.28
C ARG A 315 -4.52 9.38 -12.81
N TYR A 316 -5.45 8.91 -11.97
CA TYR A 316 -6.55 8.05 -12.40
C TYR A 316 -7.62 8.78 -13.24
N GLY A 317 -7.68 10.12 -13.18
CA GLY A 317 -8.69 10.94 -13.85
C GLY A 317 -8.77 10.75 -15.37
N ALA A 318 -7.65 10.43 -16.03
CA ALA A 318 -7.64 10.14 -17.47
C ALA A 318 -8.34 8.82 -17.85
N HIS A 319 -8.64 7.95 -16.87
CA HIS A 319 -9.19 6.61 -17.07
C HIS A 319 -10.61 6.44 -16.52
N PHE A 320 -11.18 7.50 -15.95
CA PHE A 320 -12.50 7.54 -15.35
C PHE A 320 -13.29 8.76 -15.81
N THR A 321 -14.60 8.59 -15.98
CA THR A 321 -15.54 9.72 -15.96
C THR A 321 -16.22 9.73 -14.59
N VAL A 322 -16.18 10.88 -13.93
CA VAL A 322 -16.93 11.13 -12.68
C VAL A 322 -18.01 12.16 -13.00
N GLU A 323 -19.25 11.70 -13.02
CA GLU A 323 -20.46 12.50 -13.25
C GLU A 323 -20.94 13.09 -11.91
N GLY A 324 -21.41 14.34 -11.91
CA GLY A 324 -21.83 15.06 -10.70
C GLY A 324 -20.71 15.81 -9.97
N ASP A 325 -21.10 16.71 -9.07
CA ASP A 325 -20.21 17.54 -8.25
C ASP A 325 -20.64 17.52 -6.76
N ARG A 326 -20.04 18.36 -5.91
CA ARG A 326 -20.39 18.47 -4.49
C ARG A 326 -21.36 19.63 -4.17
N SER A 327 -22.16 20.09 -5.14
CA SER A 327 -23.10 21.21 -4.93
C SER A 327 -24.31 20.87 -4.06
N THR A 328 -24.68 19.58 -3.98
CA THR A 328 -25.77 19.07 -3.14
C THR A 328 -25.27 17.88 -2.32
N HIS A 329 -25.38 17.97 -1.00
CA HIS A 329 -25.05 16.89 -0.06
C HIS A 329 -26.31 16.12 0.29
N PHE A 330 -26.25 14.79 0.22
CA PHE A 330 -27.38 13.89 0.50
C PHE A 330 -27.26 13.19 1.87
N GLY A 331 -26.22 13.49 2.64
CA GLY A 331 -25.89 12.83 3.91
C GLY A 331 -24.79 11.77 3.76
N PRO A 332 -24.60 10.90 4.75
CA PRO A 332 -23.60 9.84 4.70
C PRO A 332 -23.88 8.82 3.59
N PHE A 333 -22.82 8.38 2.92
CA PHE A 333 -22.88 7.40 1.84
C PHE A 333 -23.18 5.99 2.37
N ASP A 334 -24.39 5.49 2.13
CA ASP A 334 -24.79 4.15 2.57
C ASP A 334 -24.18 3.07 1.68
N VAL A 335 -23.31 2.23 2.27
CA VAL A 335 -22.62 1.13 1.59
C VAL A 335 -23.49 -0.14 1.52
N ARG A 336 -24.71 -0.12 2.07
CA ARG A 336 -25.62 -1.27 2.02
C ARG A 336 -26.06 -1.56 0.58
N PRO A 337 -26.09 -2.83 0.15
CA PRO A 337 -26.85 -3.19 -1.04
C PRO A 337 -28.32 -2.78 -0.83
N PRO A 338 -29.03 -2.33 -1.89
CA PRO A 338 -30.40 -1.89 -1.76
C PRO A 338 -31.23 -3.00 -1.13
N VAL A 339 -31.85 -2.70 0.01
CA VAL A 339 -32.73 -3.64 0.71
C VAL A 339 -33.77 -4.12 -0.28
N SER A 340 -33.84 -5.43 -0.51
CA SER A 340 -34.88 -6.02 -1.34
C SER A 340 -36.21 -5.89 -0.61
N THR A 341 -36.87 -4.74 -0.77
CA THR A 341 -38.28 -4.54 -0.42
C THR A 341 -39.13 -5.33 -1.41
N VAL A 342 -39.07 -6.66 -1.29
CA VAL A 342 -40.11 -7.55 -1.80
C VAL A 342 -41.33 -7.24 -0.95
N GLY A 343 -42.22 -6.42 -1.51
CA GLY A 343 -43.41 -5.97 -0.82
C GLY A 343 -44.34 -7.12 -0.46
N GLU A 344 -45.05 -6.91 0.65
CA GLU A 344 -46.44 -7.27 0.86
C GLU A 344 -46.84 -8.75 0.68
N GLY A 345 -47.26 -9.36 1.80
CA GLY A 345 -47.72 -10.74 1.82
C GLY A 345 -48.96 -10.95 0.96
N ILE A 346 -48.94 -12.03 0.16
CA ILE A 346 -50.11 -12.53 -0.56
C ILE A 346 -51.01 -13.28 0.44
N PRO A 347 -52.25 -12.81 0.72
CA PRO A 347 -53.19 -13.60 1.49
C PRO A 347 -53.70 -14.77 0.63
N ARG A 348 -53.44 -16.00 1.04
CA ARG A 348 -54.06 -17.18 0.42
C ARG A 348 -55.52 -17.29 0.84
N ALA A 349 -56.43 -17.03 -0.10
CA ALA A 349 -57.83 -17.44 0.02
C ALA A 349 -57.97 -18.97 -0.17
N GLY A 350 -59.08 -19.54 0.32
CA GLY A 350 -59.47 -20.94 0.07
C GLY A 350 -59.87 -21.20 -1.39
N GLU A 351 -60.35 -22.38 -1.78
CA GLU A 351 -60.85 -23.55 -1.01
C GLU A 351 -60.49 -24.86 -1.75
N GLY A 352 -60.78 -26.03 -1.17
CA GLY A 352 -60.67 -27.31 -1.90
C GLY A 352 -60.64 -28.55 -1.01
N GLU A 353 -61.81 -29.12 -0.73
CA GLU A 353 -61.95 -30.36 0.05
C GLU A 353 -61.43 -31.60 -0.69
N SER A 354 -60.88 -32.57 0.05
CA SER A 354 -61.16 -33.99 -0.20
C SER A 354 -61.04 -34.80 1.10
N THR A 355 -61.90 -35.80 1.26
CA THR A 355 -62.19 -36.49 2.52
C THR A 355 -61.62 -37.92 2.58
N SER A 356 -61.72 -38.52 3.78
CA SER A 356 -61.48 -39.95 4.13
C SER A 356 -60.02 -40.37 4.40
N ALA A 357 -59.74 -41.32 5.31
CA ALA A 357 -60.45 -41.78 6.51
C ALA A 357 -59.53 -42.68 7.37
N GLY A 358 -59.62 -42.58 8.71
CA GLY A 358 -59.02 -43.51 9.69
C GLY A 358 -57.50 -43.38 9.92
N GLY A 359 -56.96 -43.57 11.13
CA GLY A 359 -57.61 -43.71 12.45
C GLY A 359 -56.83 -44.59 13.44
N CYS A 360 -56.28 -43.97 14.50
CA CYS A 360 -55.83 -44.61 15.77
C CYS A 360 -54.72 -45.70 15.64
N CYS A 361 -53.96 -46.13 16.65
CA CYS A 361 -53.71 -45.67 18.03
C CYS A 361 -52.18 -45.81 18.29
N CYS A 362 -51.58 -45.41 19.42
CA CYS A 362 -52.12 -44.89 20.68
C CYS A 362 -51.45 -43.55 21.02
#